data_AF-Q4JFB4-F1
#
_entry.id   AF-Q4JFB4-F1
#
_cell.length_a   1.000
_cell.length_b   1.000
_cell.length_c   1.000
_cell.angle_alpha   90.00
_cell.angle_beta   90.00
_cell.angle_gamma   90.00
#
_symmetry.space_group_name_H-M   'P 1'
#
loop_
_entity.id
_entity.type
_entity.pdbx_description
1 polymer ?
#
loop_
_entity_poly.entity_id
_entity_poly.type
_entity_poly.pdbx_seq_one_letter_code
_entity_poly.pdbx_strand_id
1 'polypeptide(L)'
;MRKKSYKQNMLYEAAKTLTKYIQPNVEYEFNDLKIEILKTPEFENIQIPTNDQREAGRRYSYWVKKCPDANVIIHNRKSNGHLVYRKTGPTLYNNSNPSKGGDC
;
A
#
# COMPACT_ATOMS: atom_id res chain seq x y z
N MET A 1 15.81 -16.51 4.13
CA MET A 1 14.93 -15.54 3.43
C MET A 1 15.34 -15.45 1.97
N ARG A 2 14.40 -15.58 1.01
CA ARG A 2 14.68 -15.31 -0.41
C ARG A 2 15.07 -13.82 -0.56
N LYS A 3 16.15 -13.51 -1.30
CA LYS A 3 16.50 -12.12 -1.61
C LYS A 3 15.30 -11.45 -2.31
N LYS A 4 14.78 -10.37 -1.73
CA LYS A 4 13.69 -9.59 -2.32
C LYS A 4 14.25 -8.83 -3.53
N SER A 5 13.48 -8.76 -4.63
CA SER A 5 13.88 -7.96 -5.79
C SER A 5 13.97 -6.49 -5.38
N TYR A 6 15.02 -5.79 -5.84
CA TYR A 6 15.16 -4.35 -5.61
C TYR A 6 13.92 -3.59 -6.13
N LYS A 7 13.44 -3.92 -7.33
CA LYS A 7 12.30 -3.26 -7.97
C LYS A 7 10.99 -3.52 -7.22
N GLN A 8 10.78 -4.75 -6.74
CA GLN A 8 9.67 -5.09 -5.84
C GLN A 8 9.70 -4.26 -4.57
N ASN A 9 10.87 -4.15 -3.92
CA ASN A 9 10.98 -3.45 -2.65
C ASN A 9 10.78 -1.94 -2.82
N MET A 10 11.38 -1.38 -3.87
CA MET A 10 11.25 0.02 -4.25
C MET A 10 9.78 0.41 -4.48
N LEU A 11 9.03 -0.36 -5.28
CA LEU A 11 7.61 -0.10 -5.51
C LEU A 11 6.77 -0.24 -4.23
N TYR A 12 7.10 -1.21 -3.38
CA TYR A 12 6.40 -1.43 -2.11
C TYR A 12 6.58 -0.26 -1.14
N GLU A 13 7.81 0.21 -0.91
CA GLU A 13 8.07 1.34 -0.01
C GLU A 13 7.51 2.65 -0.58
N ALA A 14 7.63 2.88 -1.89
CA ALA A 14 7.03 4.05 -2.54
C ALA A 14 5.50 4.09 -2.36
N ALA A 15 4.82 2.95 -2.51
CA ALA A 15 3.39 2.84 -2.28
C ALA A 15 3.00 3.14 -0.82
N LYS A 16 3.78 2.65 0.17
CA LYS A 16 3.59 2.99 1.58
C LYS A 16 3.73 4.50 1.82
N THR A 17 4.76 5.11 1.26
CA THR A 17 5.01 6.55 1.38
C THR A 17 3.86 7.36 0.79
N LEU A 18 3.47 7.07 -0.46
CA LEU A 18 2.37 7.78 -1.12
C LEU A 18 1.04 7.65 -0.35
N THR A 19 0.79 6.50 0.25
CA THR A 19 -0.39 6.24 1.10
C THR A 19 -0.51 7.19 2.30
N LYS A 20 0.61 7.74 2.79
CA LYS A 20 0.58 8.71 3.90
C LYS A 20 -0.02 10.05 3.48
N TYR A 21 0.07 10.40 2.18
CA TYR A 21 -0.40 11.67 1.63
C TYR A 21 -1.83 11.60 1.04
N ILE A 22 -2.41 10.40 0.93
CA ILE A 22 -3.79 10.23 0.49
C ILE A 22 -4.73 10.86 1.52
N GLN A 23 -5.68 11.66 1.04
CA GLN A 23 -6.67 12.30 1.90
C GLN A 23 -7.62 11.27 2.53
N PRO A 24 -8.13 11.51 3.75
CA PRO A 24 -9.15 10.67 4.36
C PRO A 24 -10.38 10.45 3.47
N ASN A 25 -10.99 9.28 3.59
CA ASN A 25 -12.18 8.84 2.86
C ASN A 25 -12.02 8.71 1.34
N VAL A 26 -10.80 8.88 0.81
CA VAL A 26 -10.50 8.60 -0.60
C VAL A 26 -10.31 7.09 -0.80
N GLU A 27 -10.98 6.58 -1.83
CA GLU A 27 -10.82 5.22 -2.32
C GLU A 27 -9.79 5.15 -3.44
N TYR A 28 -8.99 4.10 -3.43
CA TYR A 28 -7.93 3.88 -4.42
C TYR A 28 -7.57 2.40 -4.55
N GLU A 29 -6.97 2.03 -5.66
CA GLU A 29 -6.33 0.73 -5.87
C GLU A 29 -4.81 0.83 -5.74
N PHE A 30 -4.15 -0.31 -5.51
CA PHE A 30 -2.69 -0.37 -5.60
C PHE A 30 -2.17 0.03 -6.99
N ASN A 31 -2.96 -0.21 -8.04
CA ASN A 31 -2.60 0.17 -9.41
C ASN A 31 -2.59 1.69 -9.60
N ASP A 32 -3.45 2.43 -8.90
CA ASP A 32 -3.48 3.89 -8.96
C ASP A 32 -2.19 4.45 -8.34
N LEU A 33 -1.79 3.93 -7.17
CA LEU A 33 -0.51 4.29 -6.54
C LEU A 33 0.67 4.01 -7.47
N LYS A 34 0.67 2.84 -8.12
CA LYS A 34 1.72 2.48 -9.07
C LYS A 34 1.81 3.49 -10.22
N ILE A 35 0.68 3.89 -10.80
CA ILE A 35 0.65 4.88 -11.88
C ILE A 35 1.23 6.21 -11.39
N GLU A 36 0.83 6.69 -10.21
CA GLU A 36 1.35 7.94 -9.64
C GLU A 36 2.85 7.86 -9.33
N ILE A 37 3.33 6.75 -8.78
CA ILE A 37 4.76 6.53 -8.51
C ILE A 37 5.56 6.59 -9.81
N LEU A 38 5.10 5.93 -10.88
CA LEU A 38 5.80 5.89 -12.16
C LEU A 38 5.79 7.23 -12.92
N LYS A 39 5.00 8.23 -12.49
CA LYS A 39 5.07 9.60 -13.01
C LYS A 39 6.17 10.42 -12.35
N THR A 40 6.71 10.00 -11.21
CA THR A 40 7.74 10.76 -10.51
C THR A 40 9.10 10.62 -11.21
N PRO A 41 9.92 11.69 -11.31
CA PRO A 41 11.20 11.66 -12.01
C PRO A 41 12.16 10.57 -11.50
N GLU A 42 12.11 10.25 -10.21
CA GLU A 42 12.92 9.20 -9.57
C GLU A 42 12.63 7.79 -10.14
N PHE A 43 11.46 7.60 -10.75
CA PHE A 43 10.99 6.33 -11.30
C PHE A 43 10.80 6.38 -12.81
N GLU A 44 11.14 7.50 -13.43
CA GLU A 44 11.07 7.71 -14.87
C GLU A 44 11.94 6.66 -15.58
N ASN A 45 11.39 5.98 -16.58
CA ASN A 45 12.03 4.89 -17.34
C ASN A 45 12.33 3.59 -16.55
N ILE A 46 11.85 3.42 -15.31
CA ILE A 46 12.01 2.15 -14.60
C ILE A 46 10.96 1.13 -15.08
N GLN A 47 11.40 0.13 -15.85
CA GLN A 47 10.55 -1.02 -16.18
C GLN A 47 10.52 -2.03 -15.02
N ILE A 48 9.37 -2.16 -14.37
CA ILE A 48 9.13 -3.12 -13.28
C ILE A 48 8.49 -4.39 -13.86
N PRO A 49 9.09 -5.58 -13.72
CA PRO A 49 8.50 -6.83 -14.19
C PRO A 49 7.13 -7.10 -13.57
N THR A 50 6.22 -7.73 -14.31
CA THR A 50 4.86 -8.06 -13.84
C THR A 50 4.86 -8.84 -12.52
N ASN A 51 5.82 -9.76 -12.32
CA ASN A 51 5.92 -10.53 -11.09
C ASN A 51 6.28 -9.65 -9.88
N ASP A 52 7.20 -8.69 -10.06
CA ASP A 52 7.59 -7.75 -9.02
C ASP A 52 6.44 -6.79 -8.67
N GLN A 53 5.65 -6.36 -9.66
CA GLN A 53 4.44 -5.57 -9.43
C GLN A 53 3.41 -6.35 -8.60
N ARG A 54 3.15 -7.61 -8.95
CA ARG A 54 2.20 -8.49 -8.24
C ARG A 54 2.64 -8.75 -6.80
N GLU A 55 3.92 -9.02 -6.60
CA GLU A 55 4.48 -9.27 -5.27
C GLU A 55 4.49 -8.01 -4.40
N ALA A 56 4.80 -6.84 -4.97
CA ALA A 56 4.67 -5.56 -4.27
C ALA A 56 3.21 -5.31 -3.82
N GLY A 57 2.24 -5.58 -4.70
CA GLY A 57 0.82 -5.47 -4.37
C GLY A 57 0.37 -6.43 -3.26
N ARG A 58 0.88 -7.69 -3.27
CA ARG A 58 0.63 -8.65 -2.18
C ARG A 58 1.19 -8.17 -0.85
N ARG A 59 2.44 -7.69 -0.85
CA ARG A 59 3.09 -7.11 0.35
C ARG A 59 2.34 -5.90 0.86
N TYR A 60 1.87 -5.04 -0.02
CA TYR A 60 1.08 -3.86 0.34
C TYR A 60 -0.24 -4.26 1.01
N SER A 61 -1.00 -5.19 0.42
CA SER A 61 -2.23 -5.72 1.03
C SER A 61 -1.97 -6.33 2.41
N TYR A 62 -0.87 -7.07 2.56
CA TYR A 62 -0.49 -7.64 3.85
C TYR A 62 -0.15 -6.55 4.88
N TRP A 63 0.59 -5.52 4.48
CA TRP A 63 0.90 -4.37 5.33
C TRP A 63 -0.37 -3.65 5.79
N VAL A 64 -1.32 -3.35 4.90
CA VAL A 64 -2.61 -2.73 5.27
C VAL A 64 -3.36 -3.58 6.30
N LYS A 65 -3.33 -4.92 6.18
CA LYS A 65 -4.00 -5.83 7.13
C LYS A 65 -3.31 -5.92 8.49
N LYS A 66 -2.01 -5.60 8.57
CA LYS A 66 -1.18 -5.84 9.77
C LYS A 66 -0.76 -4.56 10.48
N CYS A 67 -0.74 -3.43 9.78
CA CYS A 67 -0.31 -2.15 10.32
C CYS A 67 -1.54 -1.24 10.52
N PRO A 68 -2.09 -1.13 11.75
CA PRO A 68 -3.20 -0.22 12.03
C PRO A 68 -2.82 1.25 11.79
N ASP A 69 -1.56 1.61 12.02
CA ASP A 69 -1.04 2.97 11.82
C ASP A 69 -1.03 3.43 10.35
N ALA A 70 -1.23 2.49 9.41
CA ALA A 70 -1.43 2.82 8.01
C ALA A 70 -2.65 3.74 7.80
N ASN A 71 -3.64 3.70 8.70
CA ASN A 71 -4.92 4.40 8.54
C ASN A 71 -5.56 4.09 7.18
N VAL A 72 -5.56 2.81 6.81
CA VAL A 72 -6.14 2.31 5.57
C VAL A 72 -6.90 1.04 5.87
N ILE A 73 -8.08 0.91 5.28
CA ILE A 73 -8.87 -0.32 5.30
C ILE A 73 -9.03 -0.87 3.88
N ILE A 74 -9.19 -2.18 3.78
CA ILE A 74 -9.67 -2.80 2.55
C ILE A 74 -11.18 -2.58 2.51
N HIS A 75 -11.65 -1.71 1.62
CA HIS A 75 -13.05 -1.32 1.56
C HIS A 75 -13.88 -2.29 0.73
N ASN A 76 -13.37 -2.67 -0.44
CA ASN A 76 -14.08 -3.56 -1.35
C ASN A 76 -13.11 -4.38 -2.23
N ARG A 77 -13.66 -5.32 -2.99
CA ARG A 77 -12.98 -6.06 -4.04
C ARG A 77 -13.77 -5.93 -5.34
N LYS A 78 -13.12 -5.43 -6.38
CA LYS A 78 -13.73 -5.33 -7.72
C LYS A 78 -13.89 -6.71 -8.35
N SER A 79 -14.78 -6.82 -9.35
CA SER A 79 -15.06 -8.06 -10.09
C SER A 79 -13.82 -8.65 -10.79
N ASN A 80 -12.86 -7.80 -11.18
CA ASN A 80 -11.55 -8.20 -11.71
C ASN A 80 -10.57 -8.73 -10.64
N GLY A 81 -11.01 -8.83 -9.39
CA GLY A 81 -10.24 -9.34 -8.26
C GLY A 81 -9.34 -8.32 -7.57
N HIS A 82 -9.27 -7.07 -8.06
CA HIS A 82 -8.48 -6.00 -7.45
C HIS A 82 -9.09 -5.51 -6.13
N LEU A 83 -8.24 -5.19 -5.18
CA LEU A 83 -8.65 -4.64 -3.89
C LEU A 83 -8.76 -3.12 -3.97
N VAL A 84 -9.89 -2.61 -3.48
CA VAL A 84 -10.12 -1.19 -3.25
C VAL A 84 -9.80 -0.89 -1.80
N TYR A 85 -8.89 0.04 -1.60
CA TYR A 85 -8.49 0.55 -0.31
C TYR A 85 -9.19 1.87 -0.05
N ARG A 86 -9.43 2.19 1.22
CA ARG A 86 -9.92 3.51 1.62
C ARG A 86 -9.03 4.05 2.73
N LYS A 87 -8.54 5.26 2.56
CA LYS A 87 -7.84 5.97 3.63
C LYS A 87 -8.85 6.28 4.73
N THR A 88 -8.59 5.85 5.95
CA THR A 88 -9.35 6.30 7.12
C THR A 88 -8.77 7.64 7.58
N GLY A 89 -9.61 8.49 8.18
CA GLY A 89 -9.11 9.67 8.90
C GLY A 89 -8.04 9.28 9.93
N PRO A 90 -7.29 10.27 10.48
CA PRO A 90 -6.41 10.01 11.60
C PRO A 90 -7.20 9.22 12.65
N THR A 91 -6.63 8.12 13.12
CA THR A 91 -7.25 7.31 14.15
C THR A 91 -7.51 8.24 15.33
N LEU A 92 -8.76 8.66 15.53
CA LEU A 92 -9.20 9.12 16.83
C LEU A 92 -9.02 7.88 17.70
N TYR A 93 -7.97 7.89 18.53
CA TYR A 93 -7.67 6.86 19.52
C TYR A 93 -8.87 6.75 20.47
N ASN A 94 -9.91 6.07 20.05
CA ASN A 94 -10.94 5.58 20.94
C ASN A 94 -10.36 4.31 21.56
N ASN A 95 -9.76 4.50 22.73
CA ASN A 95 -9.31 3.46 23.64
C ASN A 95 -10.29 2.28 23.66
N SER A 96 -9.89 1.15 23.08
CA SER A 96 -10.21 -0.22 23.52
C SER A 96 -9.57 -1.25 22.58
N ASN A 97 -8.25 -1.48 22.74
CA ASN A 97 -7.63 -2.80 22.81
C ASN A 97 -6.09 -2.70 22.66
N PRO A 98 -5.31 -3.05 23.70
CA PRO A 98 -3.86 -3.17 23.59
C PRO A 98 -3.53 -4.58 23.12
N SER A 99 -3.48 -4.86 21.82
CA SER A 99 -2.86 -6.10 21.33
C SER A 99 -2.63 -6.09 19.82
N LYS A 100 -1.49 -5.51 19.43
CA LYS A 100 -0.41 -6.14 18.63
C LYS A 100 0.39 -5.02 17.97
N GLY A 101 1.33 -4.49 18.73
CA GLY A 101 2.49 -3.80 18.16
C GLY A 101 3.26 -4.80 17.32
N GLY A 102 3.01 -4.76 16.01
CA GLY A 102 4.00 -5.18 15.04
C GLY A 102 4.59 -3.88 14.52
N ASP A 103 5.88 -3.66 14.78
CA ASP A 103 6.65 -2.55 14.23
C ASP A 103 6.31 -2.39 12.73
N CYS A 104 5.71 -1.25 12.41
CA CYS A 104 5.56 -0.74 11.05
C CYS A 104 6.81 0.08 10.71
#